data_AF-A0A3D5ZDQ9-F1
#
_entry.id   AF-A0A3D5ZDQ9-F1
#
_cell.length_a   1.000
_cell.length_b   1.000
_cell.length_c   1.000
_cell.angle_alpha   90.00
_cell.angle_beta   90.00
_cell.angle_gamma   90.00
#
_symmetry.space_group_name_H-M   'P 1'
#
loop_
_entity.id
_entity.type
_entity.pdbx_description
1 polymer ?
#
loop_
_entity_poly.entity_id
_entity_poly.type
_entity_poly.pdbx_seq_one_letter_code
_entity_poly.pdbx_strand_id
1 'polypeptide(L)'
;MKHIWLFFLFVFLGLTAQPQFNTKPGETEIYILTCSPGADLYSVFGHAAIVVKTPTSDFVYNYGTFNFDTENFYLKFAKGQLPYKVDKEK
;
A
#
# COMPACT_ATOMS: atom_id res chain seq x y z
N MET A 1 -20.20 26.85 33.59
CA MET A 1 -20.91 25.57 33.85
C MET A 1 -21.38 24.83 32.59
N LYS A 2 -21.91 25.51 31.55
CA LYS A 2 -22.40 24.86 30.31
C LYS A 2 -21.33 24.11 29.50
N HIS A 3 -20.08 24.59 29.49
CA HIS A 3 -18.99 23.96 28.74
C HIS A 3 -18.44 22.67 29.38
N ILE A 4 -18.64 22.46 30.68
CA ILE A 4 -18.21 21.24 31.38
C ILE A 4 -19.02 20.04 30.89
N TRP A 5 -20.32 20.21 30.66
CA TRP A 5 -21.19 19.15 30.13
C TRP A 5 -20.81 18.75 28.70
N LEU A 6 -20.40 19.71 27.86
CA LEU A 6 -19.92 19.43 26.51
C LEU A 6 -18.61 18.63 26.51
N PHE A 7 -17.71 18.92 27.46
CA PHE A 7 -16.48 18.16 27.64
C PHE A 7 -16.78 16.71 28.06
N PHE A 8 -17.66 16.50 29.03
CA PHE A 8 -18.06 15.16 29.45
C PHE A 8 -18.80 14.39 28.34
N LEU A 9 -19.63 15.07 27.55
CA LEU A 9 -20.29 14.47 26.38
C LEU A 9 -19.27 14.05 25.32
N PHE A 10 -18.26 14.88 25.05
CA PHE A 10 -17.20 14.55 24.09
C PHE A 10 -16.35 13.36 24.55
N VAL A 11 -16.00 13.31 25.84
CA VAL A 11 -15.28 12.15 26.43
C VAL A 11 -16.13 10.89 26.38
N PHE A 12 -17.43 10.99 26.68
CA PHE A 12 -18.35 9.86 26.61
C PHE A 12 -18.53 9.32 25.19
N LEU A 13 -18.63 10.19 24.19
CA LEU A 13 -18.67 9.81 22.78
C LEU A 13 -17.36 9.17 22.30
N GLY A 14 -16.21 9.62 22.81
CA GLY A 14 -14.92 8.99 22.52
C GLY A 14 -14.79 7.58 23.10
N LEU A 15 -15.40 7.31 24.26
CA LEU A 15 -15.36 6.00 24.92
C LEU A 15 -16.20 4.92 24.22
N THR A 16 -17.20 5.31 23.42
CA THR A 16 -18.06 4.38 22.67
C THR A 16 -17.61 4.16 21.22
N ALA A 17 -16.56 4.85 20.77
CA ALA A 17 -16.00 4.66 19.44
C ALA A 17 -15.29 3.30 19.35
N GLN A 18 -15.89 2.35 18.64
CA GLN A 18 -15.24 1.10 18.25
C GLN A 18 -14.54 1.30 16.89
N PRO A 19 -13.29 0.85 16.72
CA PRO A 19 -12.67 0.83 15.40
C PRO A 19 -13.44 -0.14 14.49
N GLN A 20 -13.96 0.37 13.37
CA GLN A 20 -14.53 -0.49 12.34
C GLN A 20 -13.39 -1.16 11.57
N PHE A 21 -13.07 -2.40 11.91
CA PHE A 21 -12.27 -3.25 11.05
C PHE A 21 -13.15 -3.75 9.91
N ASN A 22 -13.01 -3.14 8.72
CA ASN A 22 -13.77 -3.49 7.52
C ASN A 22 -13.40 -4.87 6.92
N THR A 23 -12.60 -5.67 7.62
CA THR A 23 -12.18 -7.01 7.17
C THR A 23 -12.50 -8.02 8.25
N LYS A 24 -13.39 -8.98 7.98
CA LYS A 24 -13.55 -10.13 8.87
C LYS A 24 -12.43 -11.13 8.62
N PRO A 25 -11.99 -11.88 9.64
CA PRO A 25 -11.07 -13.00 9.45
C PRO A 25 -11.62 -13.97 8.39
N GLY A 26 -10.79 -14.32 7.40
CA GLY A 26 -11.17 -15.21 6.29
C GLY A 26 -11.80 -14.52 5.07
N GLU A 27 -12.05 -13.21 5.13
CA GLU A 27 -12.54 -12.44 3.97
C GLU A 27 -11.42 -11.72 3.19
N THR A 28 -10.17 -11.81 3.68
CA THR A 28 -8.98 -11.25 3.01
C THR A 28 -8.18 -12.36 2.37
N GLU A 29 -7.89 -12.24 1.08
CA GLU A 29 -7.01 -13.15 0.35
C GLU A 29 -5.68 -12.46 0.04
N ILE A 30 -4.58 -13.19 0.21
CA ILE A 30 -3.23 -12.70 -0.10
C ILE A 30 -2.57 -13.70 -1.04
N TYR A 31 -2.05 -13.21 -2.15
CA TYR A 31 -1.31 -14.03 -3.11
C TYR A 31 -0.20 -13.24 -3.80
N ILE A 32 0.72 -13.97 -4.42
CA ILE A 32 1.79 -13.39 -5.24
C ILE A 32 1.30 -13.33 -6.69
N LEU A 33 1.35 -12.13 -7.26
CA LEU A 33 1.19 -11.90 -8.69
C LEU A 33 2.56 -11.93 -9.33
N THR A 34 2.79 -12.84 -10.26
CA THR A 34 4.03 -12.90 -11.06
C THR A 34 3.76 -12.38 -12.46
N CYS A 35 4.46 -11.32 -12.83
CA CYS A 35 4.41 -10.70 -14.14
C CYS A 35 5.54 -11.25 -15.01
N SER A 36 5.21 -11.59 -16.26
CA SER A 36 6.21 -11.96 -17.26
C SER A 36 7.16 -10.80 -17.58
N PRO A 37 8.34 -11.07 -18.17
CA PRO A 37 9.23 -10.05 -18.67
C PRO A 37 8.52 -8.96 -19.50
N GLY A 38 8.85 -7.70 -19.20
CA GLY A 38 8.39 -6.54 -19.96
C GLY A 38 9.44 -6.04 -20.96
N ALA A 39 9.06 -5.02 -21.72
CA ALA A 39 9.92 -4.42 -22.75
C ALA A 39 10.98 -3.47 -22.17
N ASP A 40 10.72 -2.85 -21.01
CA ASP A 40 11.63 -1.92 -20.37
C ASP A 40 12.76 -2.65 -19.64
N LEU A 41 13.97 -2.06 -19.64
CA LEU A 41 15.17 -2.66 -19.07
C LEU A 41 15.00 -3.09 -17.59
N TYR A 42 14.22 -2.33 -16.81
CA TYR A 42 13.98 -2.66 -15.40
C TYR A 42 13.00 -3.83 -15.20
N SER A 43 12.31 -4.26 -16.26
CA SER A 43 11.24 -5.26 -16.24
C SER A 43 11.58 -6.55 -16.99
N VAL A 44 12.76 -6.64 -17.61
CA VAL A 44 13.16 -7.78 -18.46
C VAL A 44 13.24 -9.12 -17.73
N PHE A 45 13.34 -9.11 -16.40
CA PHE A 45 13.33 -10.32 -15.56
C PHE A 45 11.92 -10.66 -15.04
N GLY A 46 10.90 -9.92 -15.47
CA GLY A 46 9.56 -9.96 -14.90
C GLY A 46 9.47 -9.16 -13.60
N HIS A 47 8.35 -9.32 -12.90
CA HIS A 47 8.10 -8.67 -11.62
C HIS A 47 7.25 -9.55 -10.72
N ALA A 48 7.34 -9.33 -9.41
CA ALA A 48 6.43 -9.96 -8.45
C ALA A 48 5.81 -8.88 -7.58
N ALA A 49 4.49 -8.97 -7.40
CA ALA A 49 3.73 -8.09 -6.53
C ALA A 49 2.95 -8.92 -5.51
N ILE A 50 2.66 -8.33 -4.36
CA ILE A 50 1.76 -8.92 -3.36
C ILE A 50 0.39 -8.33 -3.60
N VAL A 51 -0.60 -9.19 -3.86
CA VAL A 51 -1.99 -8.75 -3.96
C VAL A 51 -2.68 -9.03 -2.65
N VAL A 52 -3.36 -8.02 -2.12
CA VAL A 52 -4.23 -8.11 -0.95
C VAL A 52 -5.64 -7.79 -1.41
N LYS A 53 -6.48 -8.83 -1.50
CA LYS A 53 -7.90 -8.67 -1.80
C LYS A 53 -8.69 -8.65 -0.51
N THR A 54 -9.59 -7.68 -0.40
CA THR A 54 -10.56 -7.56 0.69
C THR A 54 -11.96 -7.43 0.09
N PRO A 55 -13.05 -7.56 0.87
CA PRO A 55 -14.41 -7.42 0.34
C PRO A 55 -14.71 -6.05 -0.26
N THR A 56 -13.91 -5.03 0.04
CA THR A 56 -14.18 -3.63 -0.31
C THR A 56 -13.14 -3.03 -1.24
N SER A 57 -11.98 -3.67 -1.40
CA SER A 57 -10.84 -3.14 -2.16
C SER A 57 -9.83 -4.23 -2.45
N ASP A 58 -9.25 -4.15 -3.63
CA ASP A 58 -8.08 -4.91 -4.02
C ASP A 58 -6.89 -3.94 -4.02
N PHE A 59 -5.75 -4.41 -3.52
CA PHE A 59 -4.53 -3.63 -3.50
C PHE A 59 -3.39 -4.46 -4.07
N VAL A 60 -2.60 -3.87 -4.95
CA VAL A 60 -1.38 -4.47 -5.50
C VAL A 60 -0.19 -3.72 -4.92
N TYR A 61 0.65 -4.44 -4.19
CA TYR A 61 1.87 -3.92 -3.61
C TYR A 61 3.05 -4.39 -4.47
N ASN A 62 3.51 -3.51 -5.36
CA ASN A 62 4.67 -3.73 -6.20
C ASN A 62 5.94 -3.55 -5.37
N TYR A 63 6.64 -4.65 -5.09
CA TYR A 63 7.82 -4.65 -4.25
C TYR A 63 9.08 -4.56 -5.11
N GLY A 64 10.01 -3.67 -4.75
CA GLY A 64 11.25 -3.49 -5.50
C GLY A 64 11.06 -2.64 -6.76
N THR A 65 10.14 -1.67 -6.71
CA THR A 65 10.02 -0.64 -7.75
C THR A 65 10.95 0.53 -7.46
N PHE A 66 10.91 1.55 -8.31
CA PHE A 66 11.78 2.72 -8.24
C PHE A 66 10.98 4.00 -8.49
N ASN A 67 11.55 5.15 -8.11
CA ASN A 67 11.04 6.42 -8.60
C ASN A 67 11.46 6.61 -10.07
N PHE A 68 10.53 6.38 -11.00
CA PHE A 68 10.78 6.48 -12.44
C PHE A 68 11.00 7.93 -12.91
N ASP A 69 10.57 8.93 -12.14
CA ASP A 69 10.84 10.36 -12.42
C ASP A 69 12.26 10.79 -12.02
N THR A 70 13.10 9.86 -11.55
CA THR A 70 14.49 10.16 -11.19
C THR A 70 15.28 10.57 -12.43
N GLU A 71 15.91 11.75 -12.39
CA GLU A 71 16.80 12.21 -13.45
C GLU A 71 17.89 11.17 -13.77
N ASN A 72 18.09 10.87 -15.06
CA ASN A 72 19.00 9.85 -15.55
C ASN A 72 18.68 8.43 -15.02
N PHE A 73 17.39 8.10 -14.87
CA PHE A 73 16.88 6.84 -14.34
C PHE A 73 17.67 5.62 -14.82
N TYR A 74 17.75 5.39 -16.13
CA TYR A 74 18.38 4.19 -16.68
C TYR A 74 19.89 4.11 -16.38
N LEU A 75 20.60 5.24 -16.37
CA LEU A 75 22.01 5.27 -16.00
C LEU A 75 22.21 4.88 -14.53
N LYS A 76 21.36 5.39 -13.63
CA LYS A 76 21.39 5.06 -12.20
C LYS A 76 20.94 3.63 -11.94
N PHE A 77 19.94 3.14 -12.67
CA PHE A 77 19.45 1.76 -12.62
C PHE A 77 20.58 0.79 -12.99
N ALA A 78 21.24 1.00 -14.13
CA ALA A 78 22.36 0.17 -14.58
C ALA A 78 23.55 0.17 -13.60
N LYS A 79 23.72 1.24 -12.81
CA LYS A 79 24.74 1.36 -11.76
C LYS A 79 24.30 0.85 -10.38
N GLY A 80 23.05 0.40 -10.22
CA GLY A 80 22.51 -0.03 -8.94
C GLY A 80 22.38 1.09 -7.90
N GLN A 81 22.21 2.34 -8.34
CA GLN A 81 22.19 3.53 -7.47
C GLN A 81 20.78 3.97 -7.07
N LEU A 82 19.73 3.27 -7.53
CA LEU A 82 18.35 3.61 -7.23
C LEU A 82 17.91 2.94 -5.92
N PRO A 83 17.33 3.68 -4.96
CA PRO A 83 16.71 3.07 -3.80
C PRO A 83 15.42 2.34 -4.22
N TYR A 84 15.26 1.12 -3.71
CA TYR A 84 14.01 0.39 -3.86
C TYR A 84 12.89 1.05 -3.07
N LYS A 85 11.67 1.00 -3.62
CA LYS A 85 10.45 1.39 -2.92
C LYS A 85 9.38 0.30 -3.05
N VAL A 86 8.38 0.42 -2.18
CA VAL A 86 7.11 -0.28 -2.32
C VAL A 86 6.12 0.71 -2.90
N ASP A 87 5.46 0.31 -3.97
CA ASP A 87 4.41 1.10 -4.61
C ASP A 87 3.06 0.41 -4.41
N LYS A 88 2.04 1.18 -4.04
CA LYS A 88 0.70 0.67 -3.77
C LYS A 88 -0.25 1.14 -4.86
N GLU A 89 -0.77 0.19 -5.62
CA GLU A 89 -1.78 0.39 -6.64
C GLU A 89 -3.13 -0.16 -6.15
N LYS A 90 -4.22 0.34 -6.73
CA LYS A 90 -5.60 -0.07 -6.45
C LYS A 90 -6.17 -0.79 -7.66
#